data_AF-A0A2T4G8W0-F1
#
_entry.id   AF-A0A2T4G8W0-F1
#
_cell.length_a   1.000
_cell.length_b   1.000
_cell.length_c   1.000
_cell.angle_alpha   90.00
_cell.angle_beta   90.00
_cell.angle_gamma   90.00
#
_symmetry.space_group_name_H-M   'P 1'
#
loop_
_entity.id
_entity.type
_entity.pdbx_description
1 polymer ?
#
loop_
_entity_poly.entity_id
_entity_poly.type
_entity_poly.pdbx_seq_one_letter_code
_entity_poly.pdbx_strand_id
1 'polypeptide(L)'
;MGIKKGHTKLGTFIYEKMYTSKSENDDFSKKIAKDYGGKLITAPMKTIDRALTKINNDYGGDMGKIKDLTRTTVIINSEKVDNVVADLEKKGGINIKRIDGDVDPLGYSGINATYKSEAGGNCEMQVITPAMIFGKMNPSTAKSMLGEDYCKQLEETSGQKGGLGHKFYEQYRTLDPNSTEAKDIAQQSKNYYAAIRSSEFAL
;
A
#
# COMPACT_ATOMS: atom_id res chain seq x y z
N MET A 1 24.10 17.19 -22.18
CA MET A 1 24.45 16.35 -21.02
C MET A 1 24.13 14.91 -21.40
N GLY A 2 25.16 14.11 -21.69
CA GLY A 2 25.00 12.82 -22.37
C GLY A 2 24.38 11.76 -21.46
N ILE A 3 23.22 11.24 -21.86
CA ILE A 3 22.66 10.02 -21.28
C ILE A 3 23.66 8.89 -21.62
N LYS A 4 24.43 8.44 -20.62
CA LYS A 4 25.46 7.41 -20.83
C LYS A 4 24.78 6.14 -21.37
N LYS A 5 25.21 5.67 -22.55
CA LYS A 5 24.78 4.44 -23.25
C LYS A 5 24.78 3.16 -22.39
N GLY A 6 25.32 3.17 -21.17
CA GLY A 6 25.24 2.07 -20.20
C GLY A 6 23.90 2.00 -19.43
N HIS A 7 23.17 3.10 -19.30
CA HIS A 7 21.89 3.14 -18.56
C HIS A 7 20.73 2.49 -19.33
N THR A 8 20.80 2.44 -20.66
CA THR A 8 19.75 1.84 -21.50
C THR A 8 19.74 0.31 -21.42
N LYS A 9 20.91 -0.35 -21.42
CA LYS A 9 20.98 -1.81 -21.24
C LYS A 9 20.62 -2.26 -19.83
N LEU A 10 21.07 -1.52 -18.81
CA LEU A 10 20.71 -1.79 -17.42
C LEU A 10 19.22 -1.52 -17.16
N GLY A 11 18.66 -0.48 -17.77
CA GLY A 11 17.23 -0.18 -17.75
C GLY A 11 16.38 -1.29 -18.38
N THR A 12 16.78 -1.82 -19.54
CA THR A 12 16.10 -2.95 -20.20
C THR A 12 16.18 -4.24 -19.38
N PHE A 13 17.35 -4.58 -18.84
CA PHE A 13 17.54 -5.78 -18.00
C PHE A 13 16.74 -5.71 -16.69
N ILE A 14 16.69 -4.53 -16.07
CA ILE A 14 15.84 -4.26 -14.90
C ILE A 14 14.36 -4.43 -15.29
N TYR A 15 13.93 -3.93 -16.44
CA TYR A 15 12.55 -4.06 -16.91
C TYR A 15 12.14 -5.51 -17.23
N GLU A 16 13.00 -6.30 -17.89
CA GLU A 16 12.70 -7.70 -18.23
C GLU A 16 12.54 -8.57 -16.98
N LYS A 17 13.48 -8.47 -16.03
CA LYS A 17 13.36 -9.16 -14.74
C LYS A 17 12.13 -8.73 -13.95
N MET A 18 11.65 -7.51 -14.18
CA MET A 18 10.49 -6.96 -13.49
C MET A 18 9.16 -7.46 -14.01
N TYR A 19 9.04 -7.82 -15.28
CA TYR A 19 7.83 -8.49 -15.77
C TYR A 19 7.68 -9.87 -15.11
N THR A 20 8.75 -10.66 -15.05
CA THR A 20 8.74 -11.95 -14.35
C THR A 20 8.47 -11.77 -12.86
N SER A 21 9.17 -10.82 -12.21
CA SER A 21 8.94 -10.50 -10.79
C SER A 21 7.51 -10.01 -10.50
N LYS A 22 6.87 -9.33 -11.46
CA LYS A 22 5.48 -8.91 -11.35
C LYS A 22 4.56 -10.13 -11.35
N SER A 23 4.75 -11.06 -12.29
CA SER A 23 3.96 -12.29 -12.31
C SER A 23 4.11 -13.07 -11.00
N GLU A 24 5.34 -13.24 -10.53
CA GLU A 24 5.63 -13.93 -9.26
C GLU A 24 4.97 -13.22 -8.06
N ASN A 25 5.00 -11.88 -8.01
CA ASN A 25 4.33 -11.11 -6.96
C ASN A 25 2.80 -11.25 -7.04
N ASP A 26 2.23 -11.13 -8.23
CA ASP A 26 0.78 -11.26 -8.45
C ASP A 26 0.31 -12.67 -8.05
N ASP A 27 1.04 -13.72 -8.41
CA ASP A 27 0.72 -15.11 -8.07
C ASP A 27 0.84 -15.38 -6.56
N PHE A 28 1.92 -14.90 -5.93
CA PHE A 28 2.07 -15.03 -4.47
C PHE A 28 0.96 -14.27 -3.74
N SER A 29 0.66 -13.04 -4.16
CA SER A 29 -0.40 -12.23 -3.55
C SER A 29 -1.78 -12.83 -3.78
N LYS A 30 -2.02 -13.45 -4.95
CA LYS A 30 -3.25 -14.18 -5.25
C LYS A 30 -3.42 -15.39 -4.35
N LYS A 31 -2.32 -16.11 -4.07
CA LYS A 31 -2.34 -17.23 -3.12
C LYS A 31 -2.74 -16.74 -1.73
N ILE A 32 -2.09 -15.69 -1.21
CA ILE A 32 -2.43 -15.11 0.10
C ILE A 32 -3.89 -14.64 0.13
N ALA A 33 -4.37 -13.93 -0.90
CA ALA A 33 -5.77 -13.54 -0.98
C ALA A 33 -6.71 -14.75 -0.89
N LYS A 34 -6.42 -15.82 -1.65
CA LYS A 34 -7.24 -17.04 -1.67
C LYS A 34 -7.22 -17.76 -0.32
N ASP A 35 -6.05 -17.97 0.28
CA ASP A 35 -5.89 -18.74 1.51
C ASP A 35 -6.65 -18.12 2.69
N TYR A 36 -6.79 -16.79 2.70
CA TYR A 36 -7.46 -16.06 3.78
C TYR A 36 -8.86 -15.56 3.40
N GLY A 37 -9.36 -15.91 2.21
CA GLY A 37 -10.68 -15.48 1.72
C GLY A 37 -10.80 -13.98 1.48
N GLY A 38 -9.70 -13.33 1.08
CA GLY A 38 -9.64 -11.93 0.73
C GLY A 38 -9.70 -11.64 -0.77
N LYS A 39 -9.43 -10.38 -1.13
CA LYS A 39 -9.41 -9.92 -2.53
C LYS A 39 -8.01 -9.43 -2.92
N LEU A 40 -7.59 -9.75 -4.14
CA LEU A 40 -6.35 -9.22 -4.72
C LEU A 40 -6.66 -8.02 -5.61
N ILE A 41 -5.92 -6.93 -5.42
CA ILE A 41 -5.80 -5.83 -6.37
C ILE A 41 -4.36 -5.80 -6.91
N THR A 42 -4.23 -6.01 -8.22
CA THR A 42 -2.95 -5.86 -8.92
C THR A 42 -2.78 -4.42 -9.40
N ALA A 43 -1.57 -3.88 -9.31
CA ALA A 43 -1.23 -2.63 -10.00
C ALA A 43 -0.45 -2.93 -11.29
N PRO A 44 -0.57 -2.07 -12.32
CA PRO A 44 0.40 -2.08 -13.40
C PRO A 44 1.79 -1.74 -12.84
N MET A 45 2.84 -2.14 -13.57
CA MET A 45 4.19 -1.71 -13.21
C MET A 45 4.26 -0.19 -13.19
N LYS A 46 5.09 0.33 -12.28
CA LYS A 46 5.37 1.76 -12.24
C LYS A 46 5.97 2.18 -13.59
N THR A 47 5.53 3.32 -14.10
CA THR A 47 6.09 3.88 -15.34
C THR A 47 7.55 4.24 -15.16
N ILE A 48 8.34 4.23 -16.25
CA ILE A 48 9.77 4.55 -16.23
C ILE A 48 10.01 5.90 -15.57
N ASP A 49 9.27 6.93 -15.98
CA ASP A 49 9.46 8.29 -15.48
C ASP A 49 9.23 8.39 -13.97
N ARG A 50 8.15 7.77 -13.46
CA ARG A 50 7.87 7.77 -12.02
C ARG A 50 8.89 6.96 -11.25
N ALA A 51 9.38 5.86 -11.82
CA ALA A 51 10.45 5.07 -11.23
C ALA A 51 11.73 5.88 -11.11
N LEU A 52 12.17 6.54 -12.19
CA LEU A 52 13.38 7.36 -12.22
C LEU A 52 13.29 8.56 -11.26
N THR A 53 12.16 9.27 -11.23
CA THR A 53 11.93 10.36 -10.27
C THR A 53 12.09 9.86 -8.84
N LYS A 54 11.48 8.72 -8.50
CA LYS A 54 11.61 8.12 -7.17
C LYS A 54 13.03 7.66 -6.85
N ILE A 55 13.72 7.05 -7.82
CA ILE A 55 15.11 6.62 -7.70
C ILE A 55 16.03 7.79 -7.37
N ASN A 56 15.87 8.90 -8.06
CA ASN A 56 16.69 10.08 -7.83
C ASN A 56 16.37 10.75 -6.49
N ASN A 57 15.09 10.91 -6.16
CA ASN A 57 14.66 11.63 -4.96
C ASN A 57 14.86 10.81 -3.67
N ASP A 58 14.50 9.53 -3.67
CA ASP A 58 14.44 8.72 -2.44
C ASP A 58 15.70 7.86 -2.26
N TYR A 59 16.40 7.54 -3.36
CA TYR A 59 17.49 6.56 -3.38
C TYR A 59 18.81 7.10 -3.94
N GLY A 60 18.92 8.41 -4.18
CA GLY A 60 20.15 9.04 -4.65
C GLY A 60 20.67 8.50 -5.99
N GLY A 61 19.78 8.01 -6.86
CA GLY A 61 20.12 7.42 -8.15
C GLY A 61 20.32 5.90 -8.12
N ASP A 62 20.26 5.24 -6.95
CA ASP A 62 20.45 3.80 -6.83
C ASP A 62 19.20 3.01 -7.21
N MET A 63 19.19 2.49 -8.45
CA MET A 63 18.09 1.68 -8.99
C MET A 63 17.90 0.35 -8.24
N GLY A 64 18.89 -0.17 -7.52
CA GLY A 64 18.76 -1.45 -6.79
C GLY A 64 17.86 -1.34 -5.55
N LYS A 65 17.63 -0.12 -5.05
CA LYS A 65 16.92 0.14 -3.79
C LYS A 65 15.42 0.37 -3.94
N ILE A 66 14.91 0.62 -5.14
CA ILE A 66 13.48 0.82 -5.35
C ILE A 66 12.71 -0.49 -5.11
N LYS A 67 11.75 -0.46 -4.19
CA LYS A 67 11.05 -1.66 -3.70
C LYS A 67 9.68 -1.90 -4.34
N ASP A 68 9.08 -0.86 -4.89
CA ASP A 68 7.66 -0.81 -5.26
C ASP A 68 7.44 -0.73 -6.78
N LEU A 69 8.35 -1.31 -7.56
CA LEU A 69 8.18 -1.43 -9.02
C LEU A 69 7.12 -2.46 -9.39
N THR A 70 7.09 -3.56 -8.63
CA THR A 70 6.00 -4.55 -8.65
C THR A 70 5.25 -4.43 -7.32
N ARG A 71 3.94 -4.17 -7.39
CA ARG A 71 3.13 -3.89 -6.21
C ARG A 71 1.73 -4.48 -6.32
N THR A 72 1.28 -5.08 -5.23
CA THR A 72 -0.06 -5.64 -5.06
C THR A 72 -0.66 -5.14 -3.76
N THR A 73 -1.98 -5.17 -3.69
CA THR A 73 -2.72 -4.99 -2.44
C THR A 73 -3.62 -6.19 -2.25
N VAL A 74 -3.49 -6.85 -1.11
CA VAL A 74 -4.39 -7.90 -0.66
C VAL A 74 -5.31 -7.31 0.40
N ILE A 75 -6.61 -7.37 0.14
CA ILE A 75 -7.66 -6.93 1.05
C ILE A 75 -8.04 -8.13 1.92
N ILE A 76 -7.76 -8.03 3.23
CA ILE A 76 -7.99 -9.10 4.21
C ILE A 76 -8.83 -8.55 5.36
N ASN A 77 -9.86 -9.28 5.78
CA ASN A 77 -10.67 -8.91 6.95
C ASN A 77 -9.78 -8.83 8.20
N SER A 78 -10.06 -7.86 9.08
CA SER A 78 -9.17 -7.49 10.19
C SER A 78 -8.82 -8.65 11.12
N GLU A 79 -9.75 -9.56 11.36
CA GLU A 79 -9.56 -10.75 12.21
C GLU A 79 -8.55 -11.77 11.66
N LYS A 80 -8.15 -11.66 10.39
CA LYS A 80 -7.20 -12.56 9.74
C LYS A 80 -5.83 -11.94 9.48
N VAL A 81 -5.67 -10.63 9.67
CA VAL A 81 -4.42 -9.91 9.32
C VAL A 81 -3.23 -10.47 10.10
N ASP A 82 -3.39 -10.76 11.39
CA ASP A 82 -2.27 -11.29 12.20
C ASP A 82 -1.87 -12.70 11.79
N ASN A 83 -2.83 -13.53 11.36
CA ASN A 83 -2.52 -14.85 10.82
C ASN A 83 -1.75 -14.74 9.48
N VAL A 84 -2.11 -13.78 8.63
CA VAL A 84 -1.34 -13.49 7.39
C VAL A 84 0.09 -13.09 7.75
N VAL A 85 0.26 -12.18 8.71
CA VAL A 85 1.59 -11.74 9.14
C VAL A 85 2.41 -12.92 9.66
N ALA A 86 1.85 -13.76 10.54
CA ALA A 86 2.54 -14.93 11.07
C ALA A 86 3.00 -15.90 9.97
N ASP A 87 2.17 -16.15 8.96
CA ASP A 87 2.56 -17.02 7.83
C ASP A 87 3.63 -16.39 6.94
N LEU A 88 3.59 -15.07 6.73
CA LEU A 88 4.63 -14.34 6.00
C LEU A 88 5.97 -14.37 6.75
N GLU A 89 5.95 -14.23 8.08
CA GLU A 89 7.14 -14.36 8.93
C GLU A 89 7.72 -15.76 8.86
N LYS A 90 6.87 -16.79 8.98
CA LYS A 90 7.26 -18.20 8.92
C LYS A 90 7.88 -18.59 7.57
N LYS A 91 7.41 -17.99 6.46
CA LYS A 91 8.00 -18.21 5.13
C LYS A 91 9.46 -17.76 5.06
N GLY A 92 9.86 -16.74 5.83
CA GLY A 92 11.20 -16.16 5.81
C GLY A 92 11.51 -15.35 4.55
N GLY A 93 12.53 -14.52 4.60
CA GLY A 93 12.95 -13.68 3.47
C GLY A 93 12.01 -12.52 3.12
N ILE A 94 11.00 -12.26 3.97
CA ILE A 94 10.05 -11.16 3.84
C ILE A 94 10.30 -10.15 4.95
N ASN A 95 10.54 -8.90 4.57
CA ASN A 95 10.61 -7.78 5.51
C ASN A 95 9.21 -7.18 5.67
N ILE A 96 8.65 -7.30 6.88
CA ILE A 96 7.31 -6.85 7.22
C ILE A 96 7.39 -5.55 8.02
N LYS A 97 6.70 -4.52 7.52
CA LYS A 97 6.46 -3.28 8.25
C LYS A 97 4.99 -3.21 8.62
N ARG A 98 4.68 -3.35 9.91
CA ARG A 98 3.36 -3.01 10.48
C ARG A 98 3.28 -1.50 10.66
N ILE A 99 2.20 -0.91 10.19
CA ILE A 99 1.82 0.48 10.43
C ILE A 99 0.68 0.42 11.44
N ASP A 100 0.98 0.91 12.64
CA ASP A 100 0.04 0.99 13.74
C ASP A 100 -0.68 2.35 13.69
N GLY A 101 -2.01 2.33 13.73
CA GLY A 101 -2.84 3.54 13.70
C GLY A 101 -2.72 4.40 14.96
N ASP A 102 -2.24 3.86 16.08
CA ASP A 102 -2.03 4.66 17.28
C ASP A 102 -0.70 5.42 17.23
N VAL A 103 0.29 4.85 16.52
CA VAL A 103 1.63 5.42 16.33
C VAL A 103 1.70 6.32 15.11
N ASP A 104 1.02 5.97 14.02
CA ASP A 104 1.01 6.75 12.78
C ASP A 104 0.45 8.17 13.05
N PRO A 105 1.15 9.25 12.65
CA PRO A 105 0.69 10.61 12.90
C PRO A 105 -0.70 10.91 12.33
N LEU A 106 -1.11 10.21 11.27
CA LEU A 106 -2.39 10.40 10.61
C LEU A 106 -3.40 9.31 10.95
N GLY A 107 -3.02 8.34 11.78
CA GLY A 107 -3.87 7.25 12.20
C GLY A 107 -4.08 6.15 11.17
N TYR A 108 -3.30 6.11 10.08
CA TYR A 108 -3.38 5.04 9.09
C TYR A 108 -2.85 3.72 9.67
N SER A 109 -3.44 2.60 9.27
CA SER A 109 -2.96 1.27 9.67
C SER A 109 -2.91 0.32 8.47
N GLY A 110 -1.98 -0.64 8.52
CA GLY A 110 -1.83 -1.67 7.49
C GLY A 110 -0.47 -2.35 7.54
N ILE A 111 -0.24 -3.30 6.63
CA ILE A 111 1.03 -4.03 6.52
C ILE A 111 1.65 -3.75 5.16
N ASN A 112 2.95 -3.43 5.15
CA ASN A 112 3.77 -3.46 3.95
C ASN A 112 4.76 -4.62 4.05
N ALA A 113 4.59 -5.65 3.22
CA ALA A 113 5.54 -6.73 3.06
C ALA A 113 6.43 -6.47 1.85
N THR A 114 7.75 -6.55 2.04
CA THR A 114 8.74 -6.35 0.98
C THR A 114 9.68 -7.55 0.90
N TYR A 115 9.93 -8.07 -0.29
CA TYR A 115 10.72 -9.29 -0.47
C TYR A 115 11.35 -9.32 -1.86
N LYS A 116 12.25 -10.29 -2.07
CA LYS A 116 12.85 -10.58 -3.37
C LYS A 116 12.07 -11.69 -4.07
N SER A 117 11.74 -11.46 -5.33
CA SER A 117 11.19 -12.48 -6.21
C SER A 117 12.27 -13.52 -6.58
N GLU A 118 11.88 -14.65 -7.16
CA GLU A 118 12.84 -15.66 -7.65
C GLU A 118 13.67 -15.09 -8.81
N ALA A 119 13.06 -14.25 -9.65
CA ALA A 119 13.75 -13.48 -10.67
C ALA A 119 14.71 -12.40 -10.13
N GLY A 120 14.73 -12.17 -8.80
CA GLY A 120 15.62 -11.24 -8.09
C GLY A 120 15.14 -9.78 -8.04
N GLY A 121 13.93 -9.51 -8.52
CA GLY A 121 13.28 -8.19 -8.44
C GLY A 121 12.76 -7.90 -7.03
N ASN A 122 12.64 -6.61 -6.71
CA ASN A 122 11.98 -6.20 -5.47
C ASN A 122 10.47 -6.20 -5.66
N CYS A 123 9.77 -6.80 -4.70
CA CYS A 123 8.32 -6.87 -4.66
C CYS A 123 7.79 -6.21 -3.39
N GLU A 124 6.66 -5.53 -3.54
CA GLU A 124 5.84 -5.04 -2.44
C GLU A 124 4.46 -5.70 -2.50
N MET A 125 4.01 -6.23 -1.37
CA MET A 125 2.63 -6.65 -1.15
C MET A 125 2.09 -5.89 0.06
N GLN A 126 1.03 -5.13 -0.13
CA GLN A 126 0.32 -4.48 0.97
C GLN A 126 -0.80 -5.39 1.46
N VAL A 127 -0.94 -5.56 2.78
CA VAL A 127 -2.13 -6.18 3.38
C VAL A 127 -2.92 -5.08 4.07
N ILE A 128 -4.13 -4.84 3.58
CA ILE A 128 -4.99 -3.71 3.98
C ILE A 128 -6.37 -4.25 4.31
N THR A 129 -7.00 -3.73 5.37
CA THR A 129 -8.37 -4.13 5.71
C THR A 129 -9.40 -3.41 4.84
N PRO A 130 -10.61 -3.96 4.65
CA PRO A 130 -11.71 -3.28 3.98
C PRO A 130 -11.95 -1.85 4.49
N ALA A 131 -11.94 -1.63 5.81
CA ALA A 131 -12.14 -0.31 6.39
C ALA A 131 -11.02 0.67 6.02
N MET A 132 -9.77 0.20 5.94
CA MET A 132 -8.65 1.03 5.51
C MET A 132 -8.68 1.34 4.00
N ILE A 133 -9.20 0.43 3.16
CA ILE A 133 -9.49 0.73 1.75
C ILE A 133 -10.56 1.82 1.64
N PHE A 134 -11.66 1.70 2.39
CA PHE A 134 -12.73 2.70 2.42
C PHE A 134 -12.24 4.08 2.83
N GLY A 135 -11.44 4.17 3.91
CA GLY A 135 -10.93 5.44 4.40
C GLY A 135 -9.88 6.09 3.49
N LYS A 136 -9.03 5.28 2.84
CA LYS A 136 -7.89 5.77 2.06
C LYS A 136 -8.23 6.08 0.61
N MET A 137 -8.95 5.19 -0.06
CA MET A 137 -9.14 5.24 -1.51
C MET A 137 -10.28 6.20 -1.87
N ASN A 138 -10.20 6.85 -3.03
CA ASN A 138 -11.33 7.66 -3.50
C ASN A 138 -12.62 6.81 -3.55
N PRO A 139 -13.80 7.40 -3.34
CA PRO A 139 -15.05 6.65 -3.19
C PRO A 139 -15.36 5.68 -4.35
N SER A 140 -15.11 6.09 -5.59
CA SER A 140 -15.35 5.23 -6.76
C SER A 140 -14.47 3.98 -6.74
N THR A 141 -13.18 4.16 -6.41
CA THR A 141 -12.24 3.03 -6.29
C THR A 141 -12.59 2.13 -5.11
N ALA A 142 -12.94 2.70 -3.95
CA ALA A 142 -13.36 1.93 -2.79
C ALA A 142 -14.60 1.08 -3.10
N LYS A 143 -15.65 1.67 -3.71
CA LYS A 143 -16.85 0.94 -4.15
C LYS A 143 -16.52 -0.18 -5.15
N SER A 144 -15.63 0.06 -6.11
CA SER A 144 -15.20 -0.97 -7.05
C SER A 144 -14.47 -2.14 -6.38
N MET A 145 -13.79 -1.90 -5.26
CA MET A 145 -13.01 -2.93 -4.55
C MET A 145 -13.85 -3.69 -3.51
N LEU A 146 -14.66 -2.96 -2.75
CA LEU A 146 -15.39 -3.48 -1.59
C LEU A 146 -16.85 -3.82 -1.92
N GLY A 147 -17.44 -3.15 -2.90
CA GLY A 147 -18.88 -3.19 -3.17
C GLY A 147 -19.58 -1.95 -2.61
N GLU A 148 -20.69 -1.57 -3.25
CA GLU A 148 -21.44 -0.38 -2.86
C GLU A 148 -22.12 -0.53 -1.49
N ASP A 149 -22.73 -1.68 -1.23
CA ASP A 149 -23.43 -1.96 0.03
C ASP A 149 -22.48 -1.93 1.23
N TYR A 150 -21.29 -2.53 1.08
CA TYR A 150 -20.25 -2.49 2.11
C TYR A 150 -19.87 -1.04 2.45
N CYS A 151 -19.56 -0.24 1.42
CA CYS A 151 -19.19 1.16 1.60
C CYS A 151 -20.31 1.98 2.24
N LYS A 152 -21.57 1.75 1.83
CA LYS A 152 -22.74 2.45 2.38
C LYS A 152 -22.93 2.12 3.86
N GLN A 153 -22.92 0.85 4.21
CA GLN A 153 -23.08 0.41 5.60
C GLN A 153 -21.94 0.95 6.48
N LEU A 154 -20.71 0.95 5.98
CA LEU A 154 -19.58 1.50 6.74
C LEU A 154 -19.67 3.02 6.91
N GLU A 155 -20.15 3.76 5.90
CA GLU A 155 -20.44 5.20 6.02
C GLU A 155 -21.52 5.48 7.07
N GLU A 156 -22.62 4.71 7.05
CA GLU A 156 -23.73 4.84 8.01
C GLU A 156 -23.30 4.54 9.45
N THR A 157 -22.51 3.48 9.65
CA THR A 157 -22.08 3.02 10.98
C THR A 157 -20.90 3.81 11.55
N SER A 158 -20.00 4.34 10.71
CA SER A 158 -18.89 5.20 11.16
C SER A 158 -19.26 6.67 11.24
N GLY A 159 -20.31 7.09 10.54
CA GLY A 159 -20.63 8.51 10.32
C GLY A 159 -19.60 9.24 9.46
N GLN A 160 -18.70 8.52 8.78
CA GLN A 160 -17.61 9.09 7.99
C GLN A 160 -17.77 8.78 6.51
N LYS A 161 -17.56 9.79 5.65
CA LYS A 161 -17.47 9.59 4.20
C LYS A 161 -16.16 8.91 3.83
N GLY A 162 -16.21 7.97 2.88
CA GLY A 162 -15.00 7.31 2.36
C GLY A 162 -14.04 8.26 1.64
N GLY A 163 -12.75 7.92 1.64
CA GLY A 163 -11.72 8.54 0.80
C GLY A 163 -11.11 9.86 1.26
N LEU A 164 -11.26 10.25 2.53
CA LEU A 164 -10.62 11.47 3.05
C LEU A 164 -9.16 11.24 3.47
N GLY A 165 -8.76 10.00 3.74
CA GLY A 165 -7.43 9.68 4.28
C GLY A 165 -6.27 10.12 3.39
N HIS A 166 -6.34 9.87 2.08
CA HIS A 166 -5.28 10.33 1.16
C HIS A 166 -5.22 11.86 1.06
N LYS A 167 -6.36 12.55 1.18
CA LYS A 167 -6.40 14.01 1.19
C LYS A 167 -5.69 14.56 2.43
N PHE A 168 -5.95 14.02 3.61
CA PHE A 168 -5.24 14.42 4.84
C PHE A 168 -3.74 14.21 4.72
N TYR A 169 -3.30 13.08 4.16
CA TYR A 169 -1.89 12.79 3.91
C TYR A 169 -1.24 13.82 2.98
N GLU A 170 -1.88 14.15 1.86
CA GLU A 170 -1.33 15.12 0.91
C GLU A 170 -1.24 16.53 1.50
N GLN A 171 -2.18 16.92 2.37
CA GLN A 171 -2.11 18.21 3.08
C GLN A 171 -1.02 18.20 4.15
N TYR A 172 -0.97 17.15 4.96
CA TYR A 172 -0.01 17.03 6.07
C TYR A 172 1.44 17.01 5.57
N ARG A 173 1.74 16.24 4.51
CA ARG A 173 3.12 16.01 4.05
C ARG A 173 3.83 17.27 3.53
N THR A 174 3.09 18.34 3.25
CA THR A 174 3.63 19.62 2.76
C THR A 174 3.85 20.65 3.86
N LEU A 175 3.41 20.35 5.09
CA LEU A 175 3.50 21.24 6.25
C LEU A 175 4.69 20.90 7.14
N ASP A 176 5.13 21.86 7.95
CA ASP A 176 6.00 21.57 9.08
C ASP A 176 5.21 20.72 10.09
N PRO A 177 5.66 19.51 10.46
CA PRO A 177 4.98 18.65 11.43
C PRO A 177 4.70 19.30 12.79
N ASN A 178 5.44 20.36 13.15
CA ASN A 178 5.26 21.08 14.40
C ASN A 178 4.24 22.23 14.33
N SER A 179 3.78 22.59 13.14
CA SER A 179 2.80 23.67 12.95
C SER A 179 1.44 23.30 13.54
N THR A 180 0.64 24.31 13.89
CA THR A 180 -0.72 24.11 14.40
C THR A 180 -1.59 23.41 13.36
N GLU A 181 -1.47 23.81 12.09
CA GLU A 181 -2.21 23.26 10.96
C GLU A 181 -1.90 21.77 10.76
N ALA A 182 -0.63 21.37 10.86
CA ALA A 182 -0.23 19.97 10.75
C ALA A 182 -0.82 19.12 11.89
N LYS A 183 -0.82 19.63 13.12
CA LYS A 183 -1.41 18.96 14.30
C LYS A 183 -2.93 18.81 14.16
N ASP A 184 -3.61 19.84 13.67
CA ASP A 184 -5.06 19.82 13.47
C ASP A 184 -5.45 18.80 12.39
N ILE A 185 -4.72 18.75 11.26
CA ILE A 185 -4.95 17.76 10.19
C ILE A 185 -4.66 16.36 10.71
N ALA A 186 -3.58 16.17 11.46
CA ALA A 186 -3.21 14.90 12.05
C ALA A 186 -4.31 14.38 13.00
N GLN A 187 -4.82 15.23 13.88
CA GLN A 187 -5.89 14.86 14.80
C GLN A 187 -7.20 14.53 14.07
N GLN A 188 -7.56 15.31 13.04
CA GLN A 188 -8.72 15.02 12.20
C GLN A 188 -8.59 13.67 11.50
N SER A 189 -7.42 13.39 10.91
CA SER A 189 -7.14 12.13 10.24
C SER A 189 -7.17 10.94 11.21
N LYS A 190 -6.60 11.09 12.42
CA LYS A 190 -6.65 10.07 13.47
C LYS A 190 -8.08 9.73 13.86
N ASN A 191 -8.89 10.76 14.15
CA ASN A 191 -10.29 10.57 14.52
C ASN A 191 -11.09 9.90 13.38
N TYR A 192 -10.81 10.30 12.14
CA TYR A 192 -11.41 9.73 10.94
C TYR A 192 -11.14 8.23 10.81
N TYR A 193 -9.85 7.83 10.85
CA TYR A 193 -9.50 6.42 10.73
C TYR A 193 -9.92 5.59 11.95
N ALA A 194 -9.91 6.17 13.15
CA ALA A 194 -10.40 5.49 14.35
C ALA A 194 -11.90 5.16 14.25
N ALA A 195 -12.74 6.12 13.84
CA ALA A 195 -14.18 5.92 13.64
C ALA A 195 -14.46 4.85 12.58
N ILE A 196 -13.67 4.83 11.50
CA ILE A 196 -13.82 3.83 10.43
C ILE A 196 -13.41 2.43 10.90
N ARG A 197 -12.30 2.30 11.64
CA ARG A 197 -11.86 1.00 12.19
C ARG A 197 -12.85 0.44 13.20
N SER A 198 -13.39 1.28 14.08
CA SER A 198 -14.34 0.83 15.11
C SER A 198 -15.67 0.31 14.54
N SER A 199 -15.98 0.69 13.30
CA SER A 199 -17.21 0.29 12.60
C SER A 199 -16.97 -0.80 11.54
N GLU A 200 -15.76 -1.36 11.46
CA GLU A 200 -15.41 -2.40 10.50
C GLU A 200 -16.18 -3.70 10.74
N PHE A 201 -16.56 -4.37 9.66
CA PHE A 201 -17.14 -5.71 9.66
C PHE A 201 -16.52 -6.54 8.53
N ALA A 202 -16.67 -7.86 8.62
CA ALA A 202 -16.11 -8.77 7.63
C ALA A 202 -16.73 -8.54 6.24
N LEU A 203 -15.88 -8.51 5.22
CA LEU A 203 -16.25 -8.52 3.80
C LEU A 203 -16.75 -9.90 3.35
#